data_AF-A0AAW4I1Q2-F1
#
_entry.id   AF-A0AAW4I1Q2-F1
#
_cell.length_a   1.000
_cell.length_b   1.000
_cell.length_c   1.000
_cell.angle_alpha   90.00
_cell.angle_beta   90.00
_cell.angle_gamma   90.00
#
_symmetry.space_group_name_H-M   'P 1'
#
loop_
_entity.id
_entity.type
_entity.pdbx_description
1 polymer ?
#
loop_
_entity_poly.entity_id
_entity_poly.type
_entity_poly.pdbx_seq_one_letter_code
_entity_poly.pdbx_strand_id
1 'polypeptide(L)'
;MATAKKAPAKTAPAAKTAAAPAKKRTPNAAFMKALTPSPALAAVVGSAPLPRTEIISKLWVYIKANNLQDATNKRNINADAKLKELFGKPQVSMFELAGLIGKHVK
;
A
#
# COMPACT_ATOMS: atom_id res chain seq x y z
N MET A 1 -1.61 -24.78 67.25
CA MET A 1 -2.95 -24.16 67.40
C MET A 1 -3.09 -23.17 66.25
N ALA A 2 -3.81 -23.52 65.18
CA ALA A 2 -5.24 -23.18 64.93
C ALA A 2 -5.43 -21.66 64.74
N THR A 3 -6.10 -21.08 63.74
CA THR A 3 -6.87 -21.46 62.53
C THR A 3 -7.34 -20.13 61.89
N ALA A 4 -7.48 -20.02 60.56
CA ALA A 4 -8.51 -19.24 59.81
C ALA A 4 -8.09 -19.18 58.32
N LYS A 5 -8.70 -19.84 57.32
CA LYS A 5 -10.08 -19.89 56.81
C LYS A 5 -10.61 -18.52 56.32
N LYS A 6 -10.65 -18.29 54.99
CA LYS A 6 -11.85 -17.88 54.18
C LYS A 6 -11.55 -17.41 52.73
N ALA A 7 -12.03 -18.21 51.76
CA ALA A 7 -12.63 -17.93 50.43
C ALA A 7 -11.98 -17.00 49.35
N PRO A 8 -12.05 -17.38 48.05
CA PRO A 8 -11.56 -16.60 46.91
C PRO A 8 -12.62 -15.65 46.37
N ALA A 9 -12.28 -14.39 46.08
CA ALA A 9 -13.13 -13.53 45.26
C ALA A 9 -12.36 -12.33 44.66
N LYS A 10 -12.74 -12.03 43.40
CA LYS A 10 -12.55 -10.78 42.64
C LYS A 10 -11.32 -10.67 41.73
N THR A 11 -11.54 -11.17 40.51
CA THR A 11 -11.28 -10.48 39.23
C THR A 11 -10.69 -9.07 39.33
N ALA A 12 -9.50 -8.89 38.76
CA ALA A 12 -9.09 -7.65 38.10
C ALA A 12 -8.37 -8.05 36.80
N PRO A 13 -8.76 -7.52 35.62
CA PRO A 13 -8.13 -7.88 34.36
C PRO A 13 -6.69 -7.37 34.35
N ALA A 14 -5.77 -8.21 33.89
CA ALA A 14 -4.43 -7.79 33.51
C ALA A 14 -4.53 -6.53 32.66
N ALA A 15 -3.91 -5.45 33.14
CA ALA A 15 -3.84 -4.18 32.48
C ALA A 15 -3.32 -4.39 31.04
N LYS A 16 -4.23 -4.31 30.07
CA LYS A 16 -3.88 -4.05 28.68
C LYS A 16 -3.17 -2.71 28.71
N THR A 17 -1.85 -2.73 28.57
CA THR A 17 -1.07 -1.57 28.17
C THR A 17 -1.71 -1.05 26.89
N ALA A 18 -2.52 0.00 27.05
CA ALA A 18 -3.06 0.76 25.95
C ALA A 18 -1.84 1.26 25.16
N ALA A 19 -1.60 0.64 24.00
CA ALA A 19 -0.71 1.21 23.01
C ALA A 19 -1.15 2.67 22.83
N ALA A 20 -0.26 3.61 23.17
CA ALA A 20 -0.49 5.02 22.96
C ALA A 20 -1.06 5.21 21.56
N PRO A 21 -2.13 6.01 21.37
CA PRO A 21 -2.72 6.20 20.06
C PRO A 21 -1.59 6.70 19.16
N ALA A 22 -1.22 5.89 18.16
CA ALA A 22 -0.22 6.25 17.19
C ALA A 22 -0.62 7.63 16.68
N LYS A 23 0.22 8.65 16.94
CA LYS A 23 0.03 10.02 16.44
C LYS A 23 -0.45 9.88 15.00
N LYS A 24 -1.70 10.24 14.73
CA LYS A 24 -2.24 10.26 13.37
C LYS A 24 -1.24 11.06 12.57
N ARG A 25 -0.49 10.37 11.71
CA ARG A 25 0.44 11.03 10.82
C ARG A 25 -0.45 11.94 9.99
N THR A 26 -0.34 13.25 10.20
CA THR A 26 -1.04 14.23 9.36
C THR A 26 -0.63 13.87 7.93
N PRO A 27 -1.57 13.44 7.07
CA PRO A 27 -1.23 13.07 5.71
C PRO A 27 -0.55 14.29 5.10
N ASN A 28 0.69 14.12 4.68
CA ASN A 28 1.41 15.22 4.04
C ASN A 28 0.62 15.59 2.78
N ALA A 29 0.04 16.79 2.76
CA ALA A 29 -0.94 17.23 1.77
C ALA A 29 -0.41 17.11 0.33
N ALA A 30 0.92 17.20 0.15
CA ALA A 30 1.57 16.99 -1.15
C ALA A 30 1.36 15.57 -1.71
N PHE A 31 1.23 14.55 -0.85
CA PHE A 31 0.98 13.16 -1.27
C PHE A 31 -0.50 12.89 -1.57
N MET A 32 -1.41 13.73 -1.09
CA MET A 32 -2.86 13.64 -1.34
C MET A 32 -3.29 14.48 -2.55
N LYS A 33 -2.34 15.12 -3.25
CA LYS A 33 -2.64 15.89 -4.45
C LYS A 33 -3.25 14.95 -5.49
N ALA A 34 -4.48 15.23 -5.88
CA ALA A 34 -5.16 14.49 -6.93
C ALA A 34 -4.41 14.75 -8.25
N LEU A 35 -3.91 13.68 -8.86
CA LEU A 35 -3.19 13.74 -10.12
C LEU A 35 -4.03 13.03 -11.18
N THR A 36 -4.07 13.62 -12.36
CA THR A 36 -4.82 13.09 -13.49
C THR A 36 -3.96 12.06 -14.22
N PRO A 37 -4.33 10.77 -14.21
CA PRO A 37 -3.61 9.76 -14.96
C PRO A 37 -3.77 9.99 -16.47
N SER A 38 -2.70 9.75 -17.22
CA SER A 38 -2.75 9.71 -18.68
C SER A 38 -3.67 8.59 -19.19
N PRO A 39 -4.18 8.66 -20.43
CA PRO A 39 -5.11 7.67 -20.97
C PRO A 39 -4.62 6.21 -20.84
N ALA A 40 -3.33 5.98 -21.11
CA ALA A 40 -2.72 4.66 -20.95
C ALA A 40 -2.74 4.19 -19.48
N LEU A 41 -2.52 5.10 -18.53
CA LEU A 41 -2.46 4.76 -17.10
C LEU A 41 -3.87 4.55 -16.56
N ALA A 42 -4.81 5.37 -17.03
CA ALA A 42 -6.22 5.29 -16.74
C ALA A 42 -6.84 3.96 -17.16
N ALA A 43 -6.34 3.30 -18.21
CA ALA A 43 -6.78 1.97 -18.61
C ALA A 43 -6.52 0.88 -17.54
N VAL A 44 -5.61 1.14 -16.59
CA VAL A 44 -5.28 0.22 -15.50
C VAL A 44 -5.80 0.70 -14.14
N VAL A 45 -5.69 2.00 -13.83
CA VAL A 45 -6.05 2.54 -12.51
C VAL A 45 -7.39 3.30 -12.49
N GLY A 46 -7.99 3.53 -13.66
CA GLY A 46 -9.15 4.39 -13.90
C GLY A 46 -8.77 5.83 -14.25
N SER A 47 -9.66 6.53 -14.95
CA SER A 47 -9.46 7.92 -15.39
C SER A 47 -9.69 8.97 -14.30
N ALA A 48 -10.12 8.56 -13.12
CA ALA A 48 -10.37 9.47 -12.01
C ALA A 48 -9.06 10.12 -11.54
N PRO A 49 -9.09 11.41 -11.16
CA PRO A 49 -7.95 12.06 -10.54
C PRO A 49 -7.68 11.40 -9.19
N LEU A 50 -6.50 10.81 -9.04
CA LEU A 50 -6.11 10.00 -7.89
C LEU A 50 -4.74 10.47 -7.37
N PRO A 51 -4.51 10.44 -6.05
CA PRO A 51 -3.18 10.68 -5.53
C PRO A 51 -2.20 9.60 -6.00
N ARG A 52 -0.93 9.98 -6.13
CA ARG A 52 0.14 9.07 -6.61
C ARG A 52 0.19 7.76 -5.83
N THR A 53 -0.09 7.81 -4.54
CA THR A 53 -0.13 6.64 -3.65
C THR A 53 -1.24 5.65 -4.01
N GLU A 54 -2.42 6.14 -4.39
CA GLU A 54 -3.53 5.29 -4.84
C GLU A 54 -3.26 4.70 -6.21
N ILE A 55 -2.69 5.49 -7.13
CA ILE A 55 -2.27 5.03 -8.46
C ILE A 55 -1.30 3.86 -8.33
N ILE A 56 -0.24 4.02 -7.52
CA ILE A 56 0.75 2.96 -7.27
C ILE A 56 0.07 1.73 -6.65
N SER A 57 -0.83 1.92 -5.69
CA SER A 57 -1.53 0.82 -5.02
C SER A 57 -2.40 0.02 -5.97
N LYS A 58 -3.21 0.69 -6.81
CA LYS A 58 -4.05 0.05 -7.83
C LYS A 58 -3.20 -0.68 -8.87
N LEU A 59 -2.08 -0.08 -9.29
CA LEU A 59 -1.14 -0.73 -10.19
C LEU A 59 -0.55 -2.00 -9.56
N TRP A 60 -0.22 -1.98 -8.27
CA TRP A 60 0.26 -3.18 -7.58
C TRP A 60 -0.79 -4.27 -7.49
N VAL A 61 -2.05 -3.91 -7.24
CA VAL A 61 -3.18 -4.86 -7.28
C VAL A 61 -3.28 -5.50 -8.66
N TYR A 62 -3.19 -4.70 -9.73
CA TYR A 62 -3.19 -5.23 -11.11
C TYR A 62 -2.01 -6.16 -11.37
N ILE A 63 -0.79 -5.76 -11.01
CA ILE A 63 0.42 -6.57 -11.25
C ILE A 63 0.34 -7.90 -10.49
N LYS A 64 -0.15 -7.90 -9.25
CA LYS A 64 -0.35 -9.14 -8.48
C LYS A 64 -1.47 -10.01 -9.04
N ALA A 65 -2.59 -9.41 -9.43
CA ALA A 65 -3.72 -10.12 -10.02
C ALA A 65 -3.34 -10.83 -11.34
N ASN A 66 -2.44 -10.22 -12.12
CA ASN A 66 -1.95 -10.78 -13.38
C ASN A 66 -0.66 -11.60 -13.23
N ASN A 67 -0.20 -11.86 -12.00
CA ASN A 67 1.04 -12.59 -11.70
C ASN A 67 2.29 -12.02 -12.42
N LEU A 68 2.31 -10.70 -12.58
CA LEU A 68 3.36 -9.97 -13.28
C LEU A 68 4.57 -9.64 -12.39
N GLN A 69 4.52 -9.99 -11.11
CA GLN A 69 5.68 -9.89 -10.23
C GLN A 69 6.65 -11.03 -10.53
N ASP A 70 7.93 -10.72 -10.72
CA ASP A 70 8.92 -11.75 -10.99
C ASP A 70 9.08 -12.71 -9.79
N ALA A 71 9.07 -14.02 -10.07
CA ALA A 71 9.10 -15.07 -9.05
C ALA A 71 10.48 -15.17 -8.37
N THR A 72 11.55 -14.87 -9.11
CA THR A 72 12.94 -14.98 -8.66
C THR A 72 13.37 -13.69 -7.98
N ASN A 73 13.04 -12.54 -8.58
CA ASN A 73 13.35 -11.22 -8.10
C ASN A 73 12.07 -10.42 -7.89
N LYS A 74 11.46 -10.56 -6.71
CA LYS A 74 10.22 -9.87 -6.31
C LYS A 74 10.27 -8.33 -6.39
N ARG A 75 11.44 -7.73 -6.66
CA ARG A 75 11.60 -6.28 -6.89
C ARG A 75 11.32 -5.89 -8.34
N ASN A 76 11.30 -6.86 -9.24
CA ASN A 76 11.08 -6.68 -10.67
C ASN A 76 9.64 -7.02 -11.03
N ILE A 77 9.12 -6.24 -11.96
CA ILE A 77 7.77 -6.33 -12.48
C ILE A 77 7.90 -6.55 -13.98
N ASN A 78 7.38 -7.68 -14.44
CA ASN A 78 7.27 -8.02 -15.85
C ASN A 78 6.10 -7.26 -16.44
N ALA A 79 6.37 -6.36 -17.37
CA ALA A 79 5.35 -5.54 -17.98
C ALA A 79 4.57 -6.37 -19.01
N ASP A 80 3.25 -6.43 -18.86
CA ASP A 80 2.36 -6.94 -19.90
C ASP A 80 2.21 -5.92 -21.04
N ALA A 81 1.37 -6.20 -22.04
CA ALA A 81 1.18 -5.28 -23.16
C ALA A 81 0.79 -3.85 -22.72
N LYS A 82 -0.10 -3.73 -21.73
CA LYS A 82 -0.57 -2.43 -21.20
C LYS A 82 0.52 -1.72 -20.40
N LEU A 83 1.20 -2.45 -19.52
CA LEU A 83 2.28 -1.88 -18.72
C LEU A 83 3.52 -1.55 -19.57
N LYS A 84 3.76 -2.26 -20.68
CA LYS A 84 4.85 -1.94 -21.62
C LYS A 84 4.65 -0.58 -22.27
N GLU A 85 3.42 -0.23 -22.65
CA GLU A 85 3.10 1.11 -23.18
C GLU A 85 3.34 2.20 -22.13
N LEU A 86 3.13 1.89 -20.86
CA LEU A 86 3.34 2.81 -19.73
C LEU A 86 4.79 2.94 -19.31
N PHE A 87 5.51 1.83 -19.29
CA PHE A 87 6.86 1.77 -18.76
C PHE A 87 7.92 1.98 -19.84
N GLY A 88 7.56 1.76 -21.10
CA GLY A 88 8.48 1.79 -22.25
C GLY A 88 9.52 0.66 -22.22
N LYS A 89 9.40 -0.28 -21.28
CA LYS A 89 10.36 -1.36 -21.03
C LYS A 89 9.62 -2.66 -20.72
N PRO A 90 10.20 -3.82 -21.07
CA PRO A 90 9.59 -5.12 -20.78
C PRO A 90 9.61 -5.48 -19.29
N GLN A 91 10.50 -4.87 -18.50
CA GLN A 91 10.63 -5.11 -17.08
C GLN A 91 11.00 -3.82 -16.38
N VAL A 92 10.40 -3.56 -15.21
CA VAL A 92 10.71 -2.39 -14.37
C VAL A 92 10.96 -2.82 -12.93
N SER A 93 11.79 -2.05 -12.22
CA SER A 93 11.92 -2.22 -10.78
C SER A 93 10.86 -1.41 -10.02
N MET A 94 10.52 -1.85 -8.80
CA MET A 94 9.64 -1.12 -7.89
C MET A 94 10.10 0.33 -7.62
N PHE A 95 11.41 0.60 -7.67
CA PHE A 95 11.96 1.96 -7.54
C PHE A 95 11.66 2.83 -8.77
N GLU A 96 11.72 2.25 -9.96
CA GLU A 96 11.40 2.97 -11.20
C GLU A 96 9.90 3.21 -11.33
N LEU A 97 9.06 2.33 -10.77
CA LEU A 97 7.61 2.39 -10.87
C LEU A 97 7.06 3.77 -10.49
N ALA A 98 7.44 4.27 -9.30
CA ALA A 98 6.99 5.58 -8.85
C ALA A 98 7.46 6.67 -9.82
N GLY A 99 8.75 6.66 -10.22
CA GLY A 99 9.34 7.65 -11.11
C GLY A 99 8.69 7.69 -12.50
N LEU A 100 8.43 6.51 -13.09
CA LEU A 100 7.76 6.37 -14.37
C LEU A 100 6.32 6.89 -14.29
N ILE A 101 5.55 6.47 -13.29
CA ILE A 101 4.18 6.97 -13.07
C ILE A 101 4.17 8.50 -12.96
N GLY A 102 5.17 9.10 -12.32
CA GLY A 102 5.32 10.56 -12.22
C GLY A 102 5.30 11.29 -13.57
N LYS A 103 5.71 10.64 -14.66
CA LYS A 103 5.67 11.20 -16.03
C LYS A 103 4.29 11.05 -16.70
N HIS A 104 3.48 10.11 -16.21
CA HIS A 104 2.18 9.74 -16.74
C HIS A 104 1.01 10.33 -15.93
N VAL A 105 1.30 11.19 -14.97
CA VAL A 105 0.31 11.88 -14.14
C VAL A 105 0.55 13.39 -14.20
N LYS A 106 -0.52 14.16 -14.32
CA LYS A 106 -0.49 15.64 -14.34
C LYS A 106 -1.26 16.24 -13.17
#